data_AF-V4KDG7-F1
#
_entry.id   AF-V4KDG7-F1
#
_cell.length_a   1.000
_cell.length_b   1.000
_cell.length_c   1.000
_cell.angle_alpha   90.00
_cell.angle_beta   90.00
_cell.angle_gamma   90.00
#
_symmetry.space_group_name_H-M   'P 1'
#
loop_
_entity.id
_entity.type
_entity.pdbx_description
1 polymer ?
#
loop_
_entity_poly.entity_id
_entity_poly.type
_entity_poly.pdbx_seq_one_letter_code
_entity_poly.pdbx_strand_id
1 'polypeptide(L)'
;MRVAAVDVGGTFTDVVYLDESGRLRLSKVPTTPREPERGVIDGLKAVSPEAPFEVLHATTIATNSLLGQVGLELPRTALVTTRGFRDVIEIGRQNRPQLYNLFFSRPRQLVPRELRYEVSERTLADGTVERPVDEGELERIAEDMVGRGVVSAAISFLNSYRNPSNELKAKEFLSRRLRYVTASSEVAPEPREYERTSTAVVNAVLRPIVSRYLEGLWGSLSGLGASSLSVMSSAGGLVDVEEASLRPVQLIDSCPAAGAIAAAALSRELGVSMAIGFDMGGTTAKDSSIVNCDVEVTTEYEVGERCTTAGS
;
A
#
# COMPACT_ATOMS: atom_id res chain seq x y z
N MET A 1 30.48 -0.74 2.13
CA MET A 1 29.06 -1.03 1.88
C MET A 1 28.74 -0.56 0.47
N ARG A 2 28.05 -1.37 -0.35
CA ARG A 2 27.66 -1.01 -1.72
C ARG A 2 26.15 -0.93 -1.78
N VAL A 3 25.60 0.26 -1.98
CA VAL A 3 24.15 0.49 -1.87
C VAL A 3 23.67 1.32 -3.03
N ALA A 4 22.58 0.89 -3.66
CA ALA A 4 21.82 1.68 -4.60
C ALA A 4 20.48 2.07 -3.97
N ALA A 5 20.26 3.36 -3.74
CA ALA A 5 18.94 3.90 -3.44
C ALA A 5 18.25 4.29 -4.74
N VAL A 6 17.01 3.85 -4.92
CA VAL A 6 16.22 4.05 -6.13
C VAL A 6 14.85 4.61 -5.75
N ASP A 7 14.48 5.75 -6.31
CA ASP A 7 13.15 6.33 -6.19
C ASP A 7 12.44 6.36 -7.55
N VAL A 8 11.31 5.66 -7.64
CA VAL A 8 10.45 5.64 -8.84
C VAL A 8 9.29 6.62 -8.66
N GLY A 9 9.52 7.83 -9.13
CA GLY A 9 8.50 8.87 -9.25
C GLY A 9 7.64 8.74 -10.52
N GLY A 10 6.67 9.64 -10.66
CA GLY A 10 5.77 9.67 -11.83
C GLY A 10 6.44 10.13 -13.13
N THR A 11 7.50 10.93 -13.06
CA THR A 11 8.18 11.52 -14.23
C THR A 11 9.58 10.95 -14.44
N PHE A 12 10.36 10.80 -13.37
CA PHE A 12 11.72 10.30 -13.41
C PHE A 12 11.93 9.20 -12.37
N THR A 13 12.85 8.31 -12.69
CA THR A 13 13.48 7.40 -11.74
C THR A 13 14.85 7.95 -11.38
N ASP A 14 15.04 8.19 -10.08
CA ASP A 14 16.28 8.71 -9.51
C ASP A 14 17.06 7.57 -8.85
N VAL A 15 18.36 7.49 -9.12
CA VAL A 15 19.26 6.46 -8.57
C VAL A 15 20.48 7.13 -7.95
N VAL A 16 20.77 6.73 -6.71
CA VAL A 16 21.98 7.12 -5.97
C VAL A 16 22.72 5.84 -5.61
N TYR A 17 23.95 5.69 -6.12
CA TYR A 17 24.83 4.57 -5.78
C TYR A 17 26.00 5.03 -4.93
N LEU A 18 26.21 4.36 -3.81
CA LEU A 18 27.34 4.53 -2.91
C LEU A 18 28.24 3.31 -3.00
N ASP A 19 29.51 3.52 -3.36
CA ASP A 19 30.52 2.45 -3.36
C ASP A 19 31.28 2.35 -2.02
N GLU A 20 32.14 1.33 -1.91
CA GLU A 20 32.91 1.06 -0.69
C GLU A 20 33.94 2.14 -0.36
N SER A 21 34.33 2.97 -1.34
CA SER A 21 35.23 4.10 -1.13
C SER A 21 34.50 5.34 -0.60
N GLY A 22 33.17 5.29 -0.52
CA GLY A 22 32.33 6.43 -0.14
C GLY A 22 32.00 7.35 -1.32
N ARG A 23 32.28 6.95 -2.56
CA ARG A 23 32.00 7.77 -3.73
C ARG A 23 30.55 7.55 -4.18
N LEU A 24 29.87 8.67 -4.43
CA LEU A 24 28.52 8.71 -4.96
C LEU A 24 28.52 8.75 -6.50
N ARG A 25 27.64 7.96 -7.10
CA ARG A 25 27.27 8.02 -8.52
C ARG A 25 25.77 8.20 -8.63
N LEU A 26 25.34 9.10 -9.50
CA LEU A 26 23.95 9.53 -9.62
C LEU A 26 23.47 9.27 -11.05
N SER A 27 22.23 8.82 -11.19
CA SER A 27 21.55 8.85 -12.48
C SER A 27 20.09 9.25 -12.31
N LYS A 28 19.56 9.88 -13.35
CA LYS A 28 18.16 10.26 -13.45
C LYS A 28 17.70 9.89 -14.86
N VAL A 29 16.72 9.00 -14.94
CA VAL A 29 16.18 8.52 -16.22
C VAL A 29 14.67 8.72 -16.25
N PRO A 30 14.06 8.92 -17.43
CA PRO A 30 12.60 9.01 -17.52
C PRO A 30 11.92 7.74 -16.95
N THR A 31 10.89 7.91 -16.13
CA THR A 31 10.07 6.78 -15.68
C THR A 31 9.38 6.18 -16.88
N THR A 32 9.31 4.84 -16.94
CA THR A 32 8.49 4.12 -17.93
C THR A 32 7.19 3.68 -17.24
N PRO A 33 6.06 4.42 -17.31
CA PRO A 33 4.93 4.20 -16.41
C PRO A 33 4.26 2.82 -16.52
N ARG A 34 4.39 2.15 -17.68
CA ARG A 34 3.86 0.80 -17.91
C ARG A 34 4.82 -0.32 -17.54
N GLU A 35 6.11 0.00 -17.43
CA GLU A 35 7.21 -0.92 -17.11
C GLU A 35 8.21 -0.19 -16.17
N PRO A 36 7.78 0.25 -14.97
CA PRO A 36 8.61 1.07 -14.08
C PRO A 36 9.92 0.39 -13.70
N GLU A 37 9.95 -0.94 -13.65
CA GLU A 37 11.13 -1.76 -13.44
C GLU A 37 12.23 -1.47 -14.48
N ARG A 38 11.86 -1.17 -15.73
CA ARG A 38 12.83 -0.83 -16.77
C ARG A 38 13.57 0.47 -16.47
N GLY A 39 12.86 1.48 -15.95
CA GLY A 39 13.46 2.74 -15.51
C GLY A 39 14.49 2.52 -14.40
N VAL A 40 14.19 1.63 -13.45
CA VAL A 40 15.14 1.24 -12.39
C VAL A 40 16.40 0.60 -12.98
N ILE A 41 16.23 -0.36 -13.88
CA ILE A 41 17.35 -1.08 -14.51
C ILE A 41 18.21 -0.16 -15.37
N ASP A 42 17.61 0.73 -16.15
CA ASP A 42 18.33 1.69 -16.99
C ASP A 42 19.10 2.70 -16.12
N GLY A 43 18.50 3.18 -15.03
CA GLY A 43 19.17 4.04 -14.06
C GLY A 43 20.37 3.35 -13.37
N LEU A 44 20.22 2.08 -12.98
CA LEU A 44 21.29 1.29 -12.39
C LEU A 44 22.44 1.05 -13.39
N LYS A 45 22.13 0.71 -14.64
CA LYS A 45 23.17 0.55 -15.67
C LYS A 45 23.99 1.83 -15.87
N ALA A 46 23.35 3.00 -15.80
CA ALA A 46 24.03 4.29 -15.95
C ALA A 46 25.03 4.59 -14.82
N VAL A 47 24.81 4.06 -13.60
CA VAL A 47 25.77 4.20 -12.48
C VAL A 47 26.76 3.03 -12.38
N SER A 48 26.56 1.96 -13.15
CA SER A 48 27.43 0.78 -13.23
C SER A 48 27.85 0.28 -11.84
N PRO A 49 26.91 -0.27 -11.04
CA PRO A 49 27.19 -0.73 -9.70
C PRO A 49 28.13 -1.95 -9.72
N GLU A 50 28.99 -2.05 -8.72
CA GLU A 50 29.85 -3.20 -8.53
C GLU A 50 29.11 -4.26 -7.69
N ALA A 51 28.98 -5.47 -8.21
CA ALA A 51 28.36 -6.59 -7.50
C ALA A 51 29.28 -7.18 -6.41
N PRO A 52 28.73 -7.69 -5.29
CA PRO A 52 27.32 -7.59 -4.89
C PRO A 52 26.97 -6.19 -4.35
N PHE A 53 25.72 -5.77 -4.50
CA PHE A 53 25.22 -4.52 -3.91
C PHE A 53 23.78 -4.66 -3.41
N GLU A 54 23.43 -3.85 -2.41
CA GLU A 54 22.08 -3.80 -1.84
C GLU A 54 21.24 -2.75 -2.56
N VAL A 55 19.93 -2.99 -2.69
CA VAL A 55 19.00 -2.03 -3.30
C VAL A 55 17.97 -1.58 -2.27
N LEU A 56 17.89 -0.26 -2.07
CA LEU A 56 16.84 0.41 -1.29
C LEU A 56 15.88 1.08 -2.27
N HIS A 57 14.61 0.70 -2.24
CA HIS A 57 13.68 1.05 -3.29
C HIS A 57 12.44 1.77 -2.75
N ALA A 58 12.16 2.97 -3.24
CA ALA A 58 10.91 3.69 -3.04
C ALA A 58 10.14 3.76 -4.36
N THR A 59 8.81 3.69 -4.29
CA THR A 59 7.98 3.70 -5.50
C THR A 59 6.62 4.33 -5.28
N THR A 60 6.18 5.06 -6.29
CA THR A 60 4.84 5.65 -6.35
C THR A 60 3.79 4.68 -6.92
N ILE A 61 4.13 3.42 -7.18
CA ILE A 61 3.22 2.46 -7.83
C ILE A 61 1.92 2.24 -7.04
N ALA A 62 1.99 2.16 -5.71
CA ALA A 62 0.83 1.98 -4.84
C ALA A 62 -0.08 3.23 -4.90
N THR A 63 0.47 4.41 -4.68
CA THR A 63 -0.26 5.69 -4.72
C THR A 63 -0.88 5.93 -6.10
N ASN A 64 -0.11 5.77 -7.19
CA ASN A 64 -0.59 6.01 -8.55
C ASN A 64 -1.67 5.01 -8.99
N SER A 65 -1.63 3.78 -8.46
CA SER A 65 -2.67 2.79 -8.72
C SER A 65 -4.03 3.24 -8.16
N LEU A 66 -4.05 3.92 -7.02
CA LEU A 66 -5.28 4.45 -6.40
C LEU A 66 -5.73 5.78 -7.00
N LEU A 67 -4.79 6.67 -7.35
CA LEU A 67 -5.10 8.00 -7.92
C LEU A 67 -5.49 7.97 -9.40
N GLY A 68 -5.47 6.80 -10.04
CA GLY A 68 -5.99 6.60 -11.40
C GLY A 68 -4.98 6.89 -12.50
N GLN A 69 -3.89 6.12 -12.54
CA GLN A 69 -3.00 6.10 -13.71
C GLN A 69 -3.80 5.77 -14.99
N VAL A 70 -3.61 6.58 -16.04
CA VAL A 70 -4.32 6.41 -17.32
C VAL A 70 -4.06 5.01 -17.89
N GLY A 71 -5.13 4.23 -18.04
CA GLY A 71 -5.09 2.87 -18.60
C GLY A 71 -4.74 1.76 -17.61
N LEU A 72 -4.65 2.06 -16.30
CA LEU A 72 -4.51 1.03 -15.28
C LEU A 72 -5.91 0.55 -14.84
N GLU A 73 -6.26 -0.68 -15.21
CA GLU A 73 -7.43 -1.35 -14.68
C GLU A 73 -7.09 -1.98 -13.33
N LEU A 74 -7.83 -1.62 -12.29
CA LEU A 74 -7.67 -2.26 -10.99
C LEU A 74 -8.04 -3.75 -11.08
N PRO A 75 -7.29 -4.63 -10.41
CA PRO A 75 -7.65 -6.04 -10.31
C PRO A 75 -9.08 -6.20 -9.79
N ARG A 76 -9.81 -7.18 -10.33
CA ARG A 76 -11.13 -7.54 -9.79
C ARG A 76 -10.94 -8.09 -8.39
N THR A 77 -11.33 -7.29 -7.40
CA THR A 77 -11.21 -7.61 -5.99
C THR A 77 -12.60 -7.73 -5.37
N ALA A 78 -12.77 -8.71 -4.50
CA ALA A 78 -13.99 -8.90 -3.72
C ALA A 78 -13.80 -8.55 -2.25
N LEU A 79 -14.91 -8.29 -1.55
CA LEU A 79 -14.97 -8.12 -0.10
C LEU A 79 -15.84 -9.23 0.47
N VAL A 80 -15.36 -9.92 1.50
CA VAL A 80 -16.12 -10.88 2.31
C VAL A 80 -16.27 -10.31 3.70
N THR A 81 -17.49 -10.18 4.18
CA THR A 81 -17.76 -9.57 5.49
C THR A 81 -18.88 -10.27 6.23
N THR A 82 -19.08 -9.90 7.49
CA THR A 82 -20.17 -10.39 8.32
C THR A 82 -21.51 -10.03 7.70
N ARG A 83 -22.46 -10.96 7.73
CA ARG A 83 -23.84 -10.72 7.27
C ARG A 83 -24.44 -9.47 7.89
N GLY A 84 -24.95 -8.58 7.04
CA GLY A 84 -25.46 -7.26 7.39
C GLY A 84 -24.45 -6.12 7.25
N PHE A 85 -23.18 -6.39 6.93
CA PHE A 85 -22.10 -5.40 6.92
C PHE A 85 -21.50 -5.12 5.53
N ARG A 86 -22.02 -5.73 4.44
CA ARG A 86 -21.48 -5.53 3.08
C ARG A 86 -21.44 -4.08 2.59
N ASP A 87 -22.20 -3.19 3.22
CA ASP A 87 -22.36 -1.80 2.80
C ASP A 87 -21.52 -0.82 3.61
N VAL A 88 -20.72 -1.30 4.57
CA VAL A 88 -19.90 -0.45 5.44
C VAL A 88 -19.00 0.51 4.66
N ILE A 89 -18.34 0.05 3.60
CA ILE A 89 -17.44 0.88 2.78
C ILE A 89 -18.19 1.96 1.98
N GLU A 90 -19.46 1.73 1.68
CA GLU A 90 -20.31 2.67 0.93
C GLU A 90 -21.06 3.66 1.83
N ILE A 91 -21.43 3.22 3.04
CA ILE A 91 -22.01 4.07 4.08
C ILE A 91 -20.92 5.02 4.62
N GLY A 92 -19.71 4.50 4.85
CA GLY A 92 -18.59 5.24 5.41
C GLY A 92 -18.89 5.80 6.80
N ARG A 93 -18.22 6.90 7.17
CA ARG A 93 -18.51 7.68 8.38
C ARG A 93 -19.74 8.60 8.23
N GLN A 94 -20.38 8.62 7.06
CA GLN A 94 -21.38 9.63 6.67
C GLN A 94 -20.89 11.09 6.79
N ASN A 95 -19.57 11.30 6.85
CA ASN A 95 -18.96 12.62 6.83
C ASN A 95 -19.31 13.35 5.52
N ARG A 96 -19.62 14.64 5.61
CA ARG A 96 -19.94 15.50 4.45
C ARG A 96 -18.77 16.46 4.22
N PRO A 97 -17.78 16.08 3.41
CA PRO A 97 -16.61 16.93 3.20
C PRO A 97 -16.96 18.28 2.55
N GLN A 98 -18.05 18.32 1.78
CA GLN A 98 -18.63 19.56 1.24
C GLN A 98 -20.03 19.75 1.81
N LEU A 99 -20.12 20.20 3.07
CA LEU A 99 -21.36 20.29 3.85
C LEU A 99 -22.52 21.00 3.11
N TYR A 100 -22.20 22.02 2.32
CA TYR A 100 -23.17 22.85 1.59
C TYR A 100 -23.35 22.48 0.11
N ASN A 101 -22.64 21.47 -0.40
CA ASN A 101 -22.78 21.04 -1.78
C ASN A 101 -23.87 19.95 -1.89
N LEU A 102 -25.07 20.35 -2.30
CA LEU A 102 -26.20 19.43 -2.54
C LEU A 102 -25.97 18.46 -3.70
N PHE A 103 -25.02 18.76 -4.60
CA PHE A 103 -24.66 17.93 -5.76
C PHE A 103 -23.39 17.10 -5.52
N PHE A 104 -22.99 16.91 -4.26
CA PHE A 104 -21.84 16.09 -3.91
C PHE A 104 -22.02 14.64 -4.40
N SER A 105 -21.08 14.20 -5.23
CA SER A 105 -20.99 12.81 -5.67
C SER A 105 -20.03 12.07 -4.76
N ARG A 106 -20.50 10.96 -4.16
CA ARG A 106 -19.64 10.11 -3.33
C ARG A 106 -18.51 9.50 -4.17
N PRO A 107 -17.30 9.32 -3.60
CA PRO A 107 -16.23 8.58 -4.25
C PRO A 107 -16.71 7.20 -4.68
N ARG A 108 -16.25 6.76 -5.86
CA ARG A 108 -16.52 5.40 -6.34
C ARG A 108 -15.77 4.41 -5.45
N GLN A 109 -16.50 3.38 -5.00
CA GLN A 109 -15.93 2.32 -4.17
C GLN A 109 -15.00 1.43 -4.98
N LEU A 110 -13.86 1.05 -4.39
CA LEU A 110 -12.88 0.15 -5.01
C LEU A 110 -13.45 -1.24 -5.29
N VAL A 111 -14.33 -1.72 -4.40
CA VAL A 111 -15.06 -2.98 -4.58
C VAL A 111 -16.54 -2.66 -4.87
N PRO A 112 -17.05 -2.99 -6.06
CA PRO A 112 -18.44 -2.76 -6.41
C PRO A 112 -19.36 -3.69 -5.60
N ARG A 113 -20.61 -3.28 -5.39
CA ARG A 113 -21.54 -3.95 -4.46
C ARG A 113 -21.75 -5.44 -4.80
N GLU A 114 -21.79 -5.79 -6.08
CA GLU A 114 -21.95 -7.15 -6.57
C GLU A 114 -20.77 -8.08 -6.27
N LEU A 115 -19.61 -7.53 -5.87
CA LEU A 115 -18.45 -8.28 -5.40
C LEU A 115 -18.27 -8.18 -3.87
N ARG A 116 -19.32 -7.81 -3.14
CA ARG A 116 -19.35 -7.79 -1.67
C ARG A 116 -20.24 -8.93 -1.18
N TYR A 117 -19.60 -9.92 -0.57
CA TYR A 117 -20.20 -11.15 -0.08
C TYR A 117 -20.37 -11.08 1.43
N GLU A 118 -21.46 -11.69 1.89
CA GLU A 118 -21.79 -11.80 3.30
C GLU A 118 -21.66 -13.25 3.72
N VAL A 119 -21.01 -13.47 4.86
CA VAL A 119 -20.91 -14.77 5.52
C VAL A 119 -21.69 -14.73 6.82
N SER A 120 -22.30 -15.85 7.16
CA SER A 120 -23.12 -16.02 8.35
C SER A 120 -22.25 -16.40 9.54
N GLU A 121 -21.21 -15.63 9.84
CA GLU A 121 -20.36 -15.81 11.03
C GLU A 121 -20.58 -14.69 12.05
N ARG A 122 -20.18 -14.91 13.31
CA ARG A 122 -20.27 -13.87 14.35
C ARG A 122 -19.26 -14.08 15.47
N THR A 123 -18.50 -13.02 15.74
CA THR A 123 -17.65 -12.87 16.93
C THR A 123 -18.21 -11.73 17.77
N LEU A 124 -18.40 -11.97 19.06
CA LEU A 124 -18.89 -10.99 20.03
C LEU A 124 -17.77 -10.00 20.43
N ALA A 125 -18.14 -8.89 21.07
CA ALA A 125 -17.19 -7.81 21.41
C ALA A 125 -16.12 -8.23 22.44
N ASP A 126 -16.39 -9.26 23.23
CA ASP A 126 -15.47 -9.89 24.17
C ASP A 126 -14.50 -10.87 23.49
N GLY A 127 -14.70 -11.16 22.19
CA GLY A 127 -13.92 -12.12 21.41
C GLY A 127 -14.52 -13.52 21.38
N THR A 128 -15.65 -13.77 22.05
CA THR A 128 -16.34 -15.06 22.01
C THR A 128 -16.89 -15.31 20.61
N VAL A 129 -16.58 -16.46 20.02
CA VAL A 129 -17.15 -16.89 18.73
C VAL A 129 -18.55 -17.42 18.98
N GLU A 130 -19.57 -16.61 18.68
CA GLU A 130 -20.98 -17.02 18.76
C GLU A 130 -21.33 -17.94 17.59
N ARG A 131 -20.81 -17.64 16.40
CA ARG A 131 -21.05 -18.44 15.20
C ARG A 131 -19.77 -18.57 14.38
N PRO A 132 -19.27 -19.81 14.18
CA PRO A 132 -18.11 -20.03 13.31
C PRO A 132 -18.48 -19.80 11.84
N VAL A 133 -17.47 -19.60 11.01
CA VAL A 133 -17.64 -19.57 9.55
C VAL A 133 -18.08 -20.94 9.02
N ASP A 134 -19.05 -20.94 8.10
CA ASP A 134 -19.51 -22.13 7.38
C ASP A 134 -18.72 -22.32 6.08
N GLU A 135 -17.97 -23.43 5.98
CA GLU A 135 -17.21 -23.78 4.78
C GLU A 135 -18.09 -23.96 3.54
N GLY A 136 -19.34 -24.43 3.69
CA GLY A 136 -20.27 -24.57 2.57
C GLY A 136 -20.76 -23.23 2.02
N GLU A 137 -20.81 -22.19 2.85
CA GLU A 137 -21.08 -20.82 2.42
C GLU A 137 -19.86 -20.22 1.72
N LEU A 138 -18.66 -20.44 2.26
CA LEU A 138 -17.41 -20.03 1.62
C LEU A 138 -17.18 -20.68 0.25
N GLU A 139 -17.53 -21.96 0.09
CA GLU A 139 -17.40 -22.67 -1.18
C GLU A 139 -18.22 -21.99 -2.28
N ARG A 140 -19.51 -21.72 -2.01
CA ARG A 140 -20.39 -21.02 -2.96
C ARG A 140 -19.88 -19.62 -3.32
N ILE A 141 -19.38 -18.89 -2.31
CA ILE A 141 -18.79 -17.57 -2.52
C ILE A 141 -17.54 -17.67 -3.40
N ALA A 142 -16.66 -18.62 -3.13
CA ALA A 142 -15.43 -18.84 -3.89
C ALA A 142 -15.72 -19.23 -5.35
N GLU A 143 -16.72 -20.08 -5.60
CA GLU A 143 -17.15 -20.45 -6.95
C GLU A 143 -17.65 -19.23 -7.74
N ASP A 144 -18.52 -18.39 -7.15
CA ASP A 144 -19.01 -17.17 -7.81
C ASP A 144 -17.87 -16.15 -8.04
N MET A 145 -16.95 -15.98 -7.08
CA MET A 145 -15.76 -15.15 -7.25
C MET A 145 -14.91 -15.58 -8.45
N VAL A 146 -14.59 -16.87 -8.55
CA VAL A 146 -13.82 -17.42 -9.68
C VAL A 146 -14.60 -17.24 -11.00
N GLY A 147 -15.90 -17.50 -11.01
CA GLY A 147 -16.76 -17.30 -12.18
C GLY A 147 -16.81 -15.85 -12.66
N ARG A 148 -16.63 -14.87 -11.77
CA ARG A 148 -16.56 -13.43 -12.08
C ARG A 148 -15.16 -12.92 -12.38
N GLY A 149 -14.15 -13.79 -12.38
CA GLY A 149 -12.75 -13.44 -12.62
C GLY A 149 -12.14 -12.60 -11.49
N VAL A 150 -12.61 -12.76 -10.25
CA VAL A 150 -11.99 -12.16 -9.07
C VAL A 150 -10.61 -12.78 -8.87
N VAL A 151 -9.59 -11.94 -8.69
CA VAL A 151 -8.19 -12.38 -8.48
C VAL A 151 -7.70 -12.12 -7.07
N SER A 152 -8.38 -11.26 -6.32
CA SER A 152 -8.07 -10.96 -4.92
C SER A 152 -9.32 -10.79 -4.07
N ALA A 153 -9.21 -11.10 -2.78
CA ALA A 153 -10.29 -10.87 -1.81
C ALA A 153 -9.76 -10.22 -0.52
N ALA A 154 -10.52 -9.26 0.00
CA ALA A 154 -10.43 -8.79 1.38
C ALA A 154 -11.46 -9.51 2.23
N ILE A 155 -11.08 -9.89 3.45
CA ILE A 155 -11.98 -10.44 4.48
C ILE A 155 -11.98 -9.45 5.63
N SER A 156 -13.16 -8.97 6.02
CA SER A 156 -13.33 -8.13 7.19
C SER A 156 -14.57 -8.54 7.97
N PHE A 157 -14.36 -9.31 9.03
CA PHE A 157 -15.40 -9.72 9.96
C PHE A 157 -15.42 -8.82 11.17
N LEU A 158 -16.59 -8.69 11.78
CA LEU A 158 -16.75 -7.91 13.00
C LEU A 158 -15.92 -8.50 14.15
N ASN A 159 -15.31 -7.60 14.91
CA ASN A 159 -14.50 -7.93 16.10
C ASN A 159 -13.32 -8.86 15.80
N SER A 160 -12.87 -8.96 14.55
CA SER A 160 -11.69 -9.75 14.18
C SER A 160 -10.39 -9.24 14.79
N TYR A 161 -10.29 -7.93 15.06
CA TYR A 161 -9.22 -7.33 15.85
C TYR A 161 -9.12 -7.90 17.29
N ARG A 162 -10.23 -8.44 17.82
CA ARG A 162 -10.29 -9.06 19.15
C ARG A 162 -10.06 -10.57 19.07
N ASN A 163 -10.71 -11.23 18.12
CA ASN A 163 -10.50 -12.65 17.86
C ASN A 163 -10.52 -12.92 16.34
N PRO A 164 -9.35 -13.17 15.72
CA PRO A 164 -9.23 -13.31 14.28
C PRO A 164 -9.59 -14.72 13.78
N SER A 165 -9.99 -15.65 14.65
CA SER A 165 -10.12 -17.08 14.29
C SER A 165 -11.05 -17.33 13.09
N ASN A 166 -12.15 -16.59 12.98
CA ASN A 166 -13.07 -16.70 11.84
C ASN A 166 -12.45 -16.14 10.55
N GLU A 167 -11.78 -14.99 10.61
CA GLU A 167 -11.11 -14.43 9.43
C GLU A 167 -9.98 -15.33 8.94
N LEU A 168 -9.17 -15.87 9.84
CA LEU A 168 -8.05 -16.74 9.47
C LEU A 168 -8.54 -18.04 8.83
N LYS A 169 -9.64 -18.63 9.32
CA LYS A 169 -10.27 -19.80 8.68
C LYS A 169 -10.80 -19.47 7.30
N ALA A 170 -11.50 -18.34 7.15
CA ALA A 170 -11.98 -17.89 5.84
C ALA A 170 -10.82 -17.61 4.88
N LYS A 171 -9.73 -17.00 5.36
CA LYS A 171 -8.52 -16.74 4.59
C LYS A 171 -7.90 -18.04 4.12
N GLU A 172 -7.69 -19.00 5.01
CA GLU A 172 -7.10 -20.29 4.67
C GLU A 172 -7.92 -20.98 3.58
N PHE A 173 -9.24 -21.00 3.72
CA PHE A 173 -10.15 -21.57 2.74
C PHE A 173 -10.05 -20.88 1.37
N LEU A 174 -10.22 -19.55 1.34
CA LEU A 174 -10.21 -18.77 0.10
C LEU A 174 -8.85 -18.76 -0.59
N SER A 175 -7.75 -18.89 0.16
CA SER A 175 -6.38 -18.96 -0.39
C SER A 175 -6.14 -20.22 -1.23
N ARG A 176 -7.01 -21.24 -1.13
CA ARG A 176 -6.98 -22.43 -2.00
C ARG A 176 -7.53 -22.14 -3.41
N ARG A 177 -8.22 -21.01 -3.60
CA ARG A 177 -8.89 -20.62 -4.86
C ARG A 177 -8.38 -19.32 -5.44
N LEU A 178 -7.92 -18.40 -4.59
CA LEU A 178 -7.42 -17.08 -4.97
C LEU A 178 -5.95 -16.93 -4.55
N ARG A 179 -5.13 -16.32 -5.41
CA ARG A 179 -3.71 -16.07 -5.11
C ARG A 179 -3.52 -15.02 -4.01
N TYR A 180 -4.42 -14.03 -3.93
CA TYR A 180 -4.27 -12.88 -3.03
C TYR A 180 -5.47 -12.75 -2.10
N VAL A 181 -5.35 -13.23 -0.86
CA VAL A 181 -6.38 -13.08 0.17
C VAL A 181 -5.83 -12.32 1.37
N THR A 182 -6.49 -11.22 1.73
CA THR A 182 -6.12 -10.33 2.82
C THR A 182 -7.14 -10.46 3.94
N ALA A 183 -6.71 -10.82 5.16
CA ALA A 183 -7.53 -10.72 6.35
C ALA A 183 -7.32 -9.35 7.01
N SER A 184 -8.41 -8.70 7.41
CA SER A 184 -8.34 -7.37 8.01
C SER A 184 -7.54 -7.35 9.32
N SER A 185 -7.59 -8.44 10.09
CA SER A 185 -6.83 -8.62 11.32
C SER A 185 -5.31 -8.73 11.13
N GLU A 186 -4.82 -8.95 9.91
CA GLU A 186 -3.37 -9.00 9.63
C GLU A 186 -2.80 -7.65 9.18
N VAL A 187 -3.68 -6.79 8.64
CA VAL A 187 -3.29 -5.49 8.06
C VAL A 187 -3.57 -4.34 9.02
N ALA A 188 -4.77 -4.31 9.62
CA ALA A 188 -5.21 -3.27 10.53
C ALA A 188 -5.99 -3.90 11.71
N PRO A 189 -5.31 -4.55 12.68
CA PRO A 189 -5.91 -5.19 13.84
C PRO A 189 -6.43 -4.18 14.88
N GLU A 190 -7.20 -3.19 14.43
CA GLU A 190 -7.71 -2.10 15.25
C GLU A 190 -9.25 -2.11 15.30
N PRO A 191 -9.83 -1.60 16.41
CA PRO A 191 -11.26 -1.34 16.45
C PRO A 191 -11.64 -0.28 15.40
N ARG A 192 -12.95 -0.21 15.11
CA ARG A 192 -13.61 0.58 14.05
C ARG A 192 -13.67 -0.17 12.72
N GLU A 193 -14.91 -0.32 12.26
CA GLU A 193 -15.22 -1.23 11.16
C GLU A 193 -14.83 -0.64 9.81
N TYR A 194 -15.30 0.56 9.51
CA TYR A 194 -15.02 1.23 8.25
C TYR A 194 -13.52 1.37 7.98
N GLU A 195 -12.78 1.82 8.99
CA GLU A 195 -11.31 1.88 9.13
C GLU A 195 -10.61 0.66 8.56
N ARG A 196 -10.81 -0.41 9.32
CA ARG A 196 -10.20 -1.71 9.11
C ARG A 196 -10.62 -2.32 7.77
N THR A 197 -11.89 -2.22 7.39
CA THR A 197 -12.36 -2.75 6.10
C THR A 197 -11.82 -1.96 4.92
N SER A 198 -11.78 -0.64 5.01
CA SER A 198 -11.20 0.22 3.97
C SER A 198 -9.73 -0.14 3.72
N THR A 199 -8.93 -0.22 4.80
CA THR A 199 -7.52 -0.62 4.72
C THR A 199 -7.33 -2.03 4.16
N ALA A 200 -8.15 -3.00 4.59
CA ALA A 200 -8.09 -4.37 4.06
C ALA A 200 -8.43 -4.44 2.57
N VAL A 201 -9.43 -3.67 2.12
CA VAL A 201 -9.82 -3.55 0.71
C VAL A 201 -8.71 -2.91 -0.12
N VAL A 202 -8.16 -1.78 0.31
CA VAL A 202 -7.04 -1.11 -0.36
C VAL A 202 -5.86 -2.07 -0.47
N ASN A 203 -5.51 -2.75 0.61
CA ASN A 203 -4.44 -3.74 0.60
C ASN A 203 -4.71 -4.87 -0.42
N ALA A 204 -5.89 -5.48 -0.39
CA ALA A 204 -6.27 -6.55 -1.34
C ALA A 204 -6.21 -6.08 -2.81
N VAL A 205 -6.66 -4.86 -3.12
CA VAL A 205 -6.57 -4.28 -4.46
C VAL A 205 -5.12 -4.09 -4.91
N LEU A 206 -4.24 -3.65 -4.00
CA LEU A 206 -2.84 -3.37 -4.32
C LEU A 206 -1.95 -4.61 -4.41
N ARG A 207 -2.28 -5.70 -3.69
CA ARG A 207 -1.45 -6.92 -3.65
C ARG A 207 -1.09 -7.47 -5.03
N PRO A 208 -2.04 -7.72 -5.96
CA PRO A 208 -1.69 -8.22 -7.29
C PRO A 208 -0.76 -7.29 -8.07
N ILE A 209 -0.92 -5.97 -7.90
CA ILE A 209 -0.14 -4.96 -8.63
C ILE A 209 1.29 -4.92 -8.10
N VAL A 210 1.43 -4.75 -6.79
CA VAL A 210 2.73 -4.60 -6.11
C VAL A 210 3.53 -5.90 -6.14
N SER A 211 2.90 -7.05 -5.87
CA SER A 211 3.62 -8.32 -5.91
C SER A 211 4.19 -8.60 -7.30
N ARG A 212 3.42 -8.39 -8.37
CA ARG A 212 3.91 -8.59 -9.73
C ARG A 212 5.07 -7.65 -10.07
N TYR A 213 4.99 -6.40 -9.62
CA TYR A 213 6.06 -5.42 -9.81
C TYR A 213 7.35 -5.82 -9.09
N LEU A 214 7.26 -6.16 -7.80
CA LEU A 214 8.43 -6.53 -7.01
C LEU A 214 9.04 -7.86 -7.48
N GLU A 215 8.22 -8.85 -7.87
CA GLU A 215 8.67 -10.11 -8.47
C GLU A 215 9.48 -9.84 -9.76
N GLY A 216 8.96 -9.02 -10.67
CA GLY A 216 9.64 -8.66 -11.92
C GLY A 216 10.90 -7.83 -11.71
N LEU A 217 10.86 -6.87 -10.77
CA LEU A 217 11.99 -6.05 -10.39
C LEU A 217 13.12 -6.90 -9.80
N TRP A 218 12.81 -7.78 -8.85
CA TRP A 218 13.80 -8.64 -8.21
C TRP A 218 14.50 -9.57 -9.22
N GLY A 219 13.75 -10.16 -10.16
CA GLY A 219 14.34 -10.98 -11.21
C GLY A 219 15.36 -10.22 -12.07
N SER A 220 15.06 -8.95 -12.37
CA SER A 220 15.94 -8.08 -13.15
C SER A 220 17.16 -7.61 -12.35
N LEU A 221 16.99 -7.24 -11.08
CA LEU A 221 18.06 -6.80 -10.18
C LEU A 221 19.05 -7.93 -9.86
N SER A 222 18.54 -9.14 -9.63
CA SER A 222 19.39 -10.33 -9.39
C SER A 222 20.35 -10.55 -10.56
N GLY A 223 19.88 -10.35 -11.80
CA GLY A 223 20.71 -10.45 -13.00
C GLY A 223 21.80 -9.37 -13.12
N LEU A 224 21.67 -8.25 -12.41
CA LEU A 224 22.69 -7.20 -12.31
C LEU A 224 23.68 -7.41 -11.14
N GLY A 225 23.47 -8.42 -10.30
CA GLY A 225 24.31 -8.69 -9.13
C GLY A 225 23.85 -7.99 -7.84
N ALA A 226 22.58 -7.59 -7.76
CA ALA A 226 22.00 -7.16 -6.48
C ALA A 226 21.91 -8.36 -5.51
N SER A 227 22.31 -8.16 -4.26
CA SER A 227 22.24 -9.18 -3.20
C SER A 227 20.97 -9.12 -2.37
N SER A 228 20.30 -7.97 -2.33
CA SER A 228 19.05 -7.75 -1.60
C SER A 228 18.24 -6.61 -2.20
N LEU A 229 16.93 -6.65 -1.94
CA LEU A 229 15.99 -5.59 -2.26
C LEU A 229 15.17 -5.29 -1.00
N SER A 230 15.26 -4.06 -0.52
CA SER A 230 14.42 -3.53 0.56
C SER A 230 13.56 -2.41 0.01
N VAL A 231 12.31 -2.35 0.45
CA VAL A 231 11.33 -1.38 -0.03
C VAL A 231 11.01 -0.38 1.09
N MET A 232 10.96 0.90 0.75
CA MET A 232 10.58 1.97 1.67
C MET A 232 9.10 1.85 2.03
N SER A 233 8.80 1.91 3.32
CA SER A 233 7.47 2.01 3.88
C SER A 233 7.14 3.46 4.23
N SER A 234 5.86 3.81 4.16
CA SER A 234 5.29 5.10 4.60
C SER A 234 5.51 5.38 6.09
N ALA A 235 5.72 4.35 6.91
CA ALA A 235 6.11 4.50 8.31
C ALA A 235 7.58 4.95 8.49
N GLY A 236 8.32 5.11 7.38
CA GLY A 236 9.70 5.58 7.40
C GLY A 236 10.76 4.50 7.65
N GLY A 237 10.38 3.23 7.56
CA GLY A 237 11.29 2.09 7.65
C GLY A 237 11.48 1.40 6.30
N LEU A 238 12.46 0.51 6.25
CA LEU A 238 12.64 -0.43 5.15
C LEU A 238 12.00 -1.77 5.51
N VAL A 239 11.29 -2.37 4.56
CA VAL A 239 10.73 -3.72 4.65
C VAL A 239 11.30 -4.60 3.54
N ASP A 240 11.25 -5.92 3.71
CA ASP A 240 11.62 -6.84 2.63
C ASP A 240 10.52 -6.95 1.56
N VAL A 241 10.83 -7.65 0.47
CA VAL A 241 9.93 -7.85 -0.67
C VAL A 241 8.68 -8.66 -0.30
N GLU A 242 8.82 -9.62 0.62
CA GLU A 242 7.72 -10.48 1.04
C GLU A 242 6.68 -9.66 1.82
N GLU A 243 7.15 -8.90 2.81
CA GLU A 243 6.35 -7.99 3.61
C GLU A 243 5.68 -6.91 2.74
N ALA A 244 6.43 -6.26 1.85
CA ALA A 244 5.90 -5.28 0.90
C ALA A 244 4.81 -5.87 -0.02
N SER A 245 4.92 -7.15 -0.36
CA SER A 245 3.95 -7.89 -1.17
C SER A 245 2.72 -8.35 -0.38
N LEU A 246 2.87 -8.60 0.92
CA LEU A 246 1.78 -8.98 1.83
C LEU A 246 0.97 -7.76 2.27
N ARG A 247 1.64 -6.64 2.59
CA ARG A 247 1.02 -5.40 3.09
C ARG A 247 1.40 -4.16 2.24
N PRO A 248 1.10 -4.16 0.92
CA PRO A 248 1.41 -3.04 0.03
C PRO A 248 0.71 -1.72 0.39
N VAL A 249 -0.32 -1.75 1.24
CA VAL A 249 -0.92 -0.51 1.78
C VAL A 249 0.11 0.37 2.48
N GLN A 250 1.16 -0.22 3.07
CA GLN A 250 2.24 0.51 3.72
C GLN A 250 3.15 1.24 2.72
N LEU A 251 3.07 0.95 1.42
CA LEU A 251 3.90 1.59 0.40
C LEU A 251 3.28 2.88 -0.16
N ILE A 252 2.02 3.15 0.17
CA ILE A 252 1.33 4.37 -0.22
C ILE A 252 2.09 5.54 0.40
N ASP A 253 2.59 6.44 -0.46
CA ASP A 253 3.39 7.60 -0.04
C ASP A 253 4.69 7.22 0.71
N SER A 254 5.31 6.11 0.29
CA SER A 254 6.67 5.74 0.69
C SER A 254 7.76 6.74 0.25
N CYS A 255 7.72 7.28 -0.97
CA CYS A 255 8.73 8.24 -1.44
C CYS A 255 8.74 9.55 -0.63
N PRO A 256 7.58 10.19 -0.37
CA PRO A 256 7.52 11.37 0.50
C PRO A 256 8.00 11.09 1.93
N ALA A 257 7.68 9.92 2.48
CA ALA A 257 8.18 9.51 3.79
C ALA A 257 9.71 9.45 3.82
N ALA A 258 10.34 8.92 2.77
CA ALA A 258 11.80 8.95 2.62
C ALA A 258 12.36 10.37 2.60
N GLY A 259 11.70 11.28 1.88
CA GLY A 259 12.07 12.70 1.83
C GLY A 259 11.97 13.38 3.20
N ALA A 260 10.90 13.13 3.95
CA ALA A 260 10.70 13.65 5.30
C ALA A 260 11.79 13.16 6.27
N ILE A 261 12.17 11.88 6.20
CA ILE A 261 13.25 11.31 7.01
C ILE A 261 14.60 11.94 6.66
N ALA A 262 14.88 12.10 5.37
CA ALA A 262 16.10 12.76 4.92
C ALA A 262 16.16 14.21 5.42
N ALA A 263 15.02 14.93 5.38
CA ALA A 263 14.91 16.28 5.92
C ALA A 263 15.16 16.32 7.43
N ALA A 264 14.61 15.38 8.20
CA ALA A 264 14.84 15.27 9.65
C ALA A 264 16.31 14.94 9.99
N ALA A 265 16.92 14.05 9.23
CA ALA A 265 18.34 13.71 9.38
C ALA A 265 19.24 14.93 9.09
N LEU A 266 18.96 15.65 8.00
CA LEU A 266 19.69 16.85 7.63
C LEU A 266 19.46 17.99 8.63
N SER A 267 18.24 18.17 9.14
CA SER A 267 17.94 19.19 10.15
C SER A 267 18.73 18.95 11.43
N ARG A 268 18.90 17.68 11.82
CA ARG A 268 19.74 17.27 12.96
C ARG A 268 21.21 17.62 12.74
N GLU A 269 21.73 17.32 11.56
CA GLU A 269 23.12 17.62 11.20
C GLU A 269 23.40 19.13 11.17
N LEU A 270 22.43 19.92 10.68
CA LEU A 270 22.51 21.38 10.63
C LEU A 270 22.18 22.09 11.95
N GLY A 271 21.71 21.35 12.97
CA GLY A 271 21.25 21.94 14.24
C GLY A 271 19.98 22.78 14.11
N VAL A 272 19.14 22.49 13.10
CA VAL A 272 17.87 23.18 12.84
C VAL A 272 16.72 22.35 13.42
N SER A 273 16.18 22.80 14.55
CA SER A 273 15.13 22.06 15.27
C SER A 273 13.74 22.14 14.63
N MET A 274 13.49 23.14 13.79
CA MET A 274 12.21 23.32 13.10
C MET A 274 12.46 23.57 11.62
N ALA A 275 11.93 22.69 10.77
CA ALA A 275 12.08 22.79 9.33
C ALA A 275 10.80 22.32 8.62
N ILE A 276 10.66 22.75 7.37
CA ILE A 276 9.64 22.23 6.45
C ILE A 276 10.40 21.58 5.30
N GLY A 277 10.22 20.27 5.14
CA GLY A 277 10.61 19.58 3.92
C GLY A 277 9.59 19.89 2.84
N PHE A 278 10.04 20.25 1.64
CA PHE A 278 9.17 20.54 0.50
C PHE A 278 9.73 19.86 -0.74
N ASP A 279 8.96 18.90 -1.28
CA ASP A 279 9.27 18.15 -2.48
C ASP A 279 8.22 18.44 -3.56
N MET A 280 8.68 18.95 -4.70
CA MET A 280 7.84 19.30 -5.83
C MET A 280 8.24 18.51 -7.06
N GLY A 281 7.39 17.56 -7.44
CA GLY A 281 7.50 16.80 -8.68
C GLY A 281 6.71 17.43 -9.84
N GLY A 282 6.70 16.75 -10.99
CA GLY A 282 5.96 17.20 -12.17
C GLY A 282 4.42 17.13 -12.05
N THR A 283 3.91 16.39 -11.07
CA THR A 283 2.46 16.12 -10.91
C THR A 283 1.93 16.55 -9.54
N THR A 284 2.76 16.50 -8.49
CA THR A 284 2.35 16.74 -7.10
C THR A 284 3.43 17.50 -6.35
N ALA A 285 3.02 18.35 -5.42
CA ALA A 285 3.89 18.91 -4.39
C ALA A 285 3.50 18.31 -3.04
N LYS A 286 4.49 18.01 -2.21
CA LYS A 286 4.31 17.43 -0.88
C LYS A 286 5.21 18.14 0.11
N ASP A 287 4.70 18.34 1.30
CA ASP A 287 5.40 18.97 2.40
C ASP A 287 5.41 18.07 3.63
N SER A 288 6.41 18.27 4.49
CA SER A 288 6.55 17.57 5.76
C SER A 288 7.05 18.52 6.84
N SER A 289 6.34 18.57 7.96
CA SER A 289 6.75 19.33 9.14
C SER A 289 7.78 18.54 9.95
N ILE A 290 8.92 19.16 10.23
CA ILE A 290 9.98 18.61 11.08
C ILE A 290 10.04 19.42 12.37
N VAL A 291 9.80 18.76 13.49
CA VAL A 291 9.79 19.38 14.82
C VAL A 291 10.75 18.63 15.73
N ASN A 292 11.67 19.34 16.37
CA ASN A 292 12.75 18.79 17.18
C ASN A 292 13.63 17.77 16.43
N CYS A 293 13.87 18.02 15.13
CA CYS A 293 14.62 17.12 14.24
C CYS A 293 14.00 15.71 14.13
N ASP A 294 12.68 15.63 14.22
CA ASP A 294 11.89 14.43 14.08
C ASP A 294 10.64 14.68 13.21
N VAL A 295 10.09 13.61 12.65
CA VAL A 295 8.89 13.64 11.78
C VAL A 295 7.66 13.31 12.63
N GLU A 296 6.59 14.09 12.50
CA GLU A 296 5.31 13.74 13.13
C GLU A 296 4.61 12.63 12.34
N VAL A 297 4.11 11.62 13.06
CA VAL A 297 3.43 10.46 12.49
C VAL A 297 1.95 10.49 12.85
N THR A 298 1.07 10.31 11.86
CA THR A 298 -0.38 10.16 12.04
C THR A 298 -0.80 8.69 11.98
N THR A 299 -1.88 8.34 12.69
CA THR A 299 -2.47 6.99 12.69
C THR A 299 -3.61 6.85 11.66
N GLU A 300 -4.16 7.95 11.17
CA GLU A 300 -5.19 7.95 10.13
C GLU A 300 -4.69 8.73 8.91
N TYR A 301 -4.93 8.18 7.72
CA TYR A 301 -4.56 8.79 6.45
C TYR A 301 -5.62 8.52 5.39
N GLU A 302 -5.96 9.55 4.60
CA GLU A 302 -6.94 9.48 3.52
C GLU A 302 -6.24 9.66 2.16
N VAL A 303 -6.44 8.72 1.23
CA VAL A 303 -5.79 8.72 -0.08
C VAL A 303 -6.83 8.93 -1.16
N GLY A 304 -6.61 9.92 -2.03
CA GLY A 304 -7.43 10.11 -3.24
C GLY A 304 -8.79 10.77 -3.00
N GLU A 305 -9.10 11.23 -1.79
CA GLU A 305 -10.23 12.13 -1.58
C GLU A 305 -9.90 13.52 -2.15
N ARG A 306 -10.86 14.13 -2.85
CA ARG A 306 -10.82 15.57 -3.21
C ARG A 306 -11.18 16.47 -2.02
N CYS A 307 -10.79 16.05 -0.82
CA CYS A 307 -11.12 16.73 0.42
C CYS A 307 -9.94 17.57 0.86
N THR A 308 -10.12 18.87 0.70
CA THR A 308 -9.41 19.91 1.43
C THR A 308 -9.70 19.76 2.92
N THR A 309 -8.98 18.89 3.61
CA THR A 309 -8.79 19.02 5.06
C THR A 309 -7.52 19.82 5.25
N ALA A 310 -7.68 21.15 5.26
CA ALA A 310 -6.80 22.00 6.04
C ALA A 310 -6.94 21.54 7.50
N GLY A 311 -5.94 20.86 8.01
CA GLY A 311 -5.91 20.34 9.38
C GLY A 311 -4.47 20.32 9.83
N SER A 312 -4.08 21.47 10.41
CA SER A 312 -2.88 21.79 11.19
C SER A 312 -2.08 20.62 11.75
#